data_AF-Q05E13-F1
#
_entry.id   AF-Q05E13-F1
#
_cell.length_a   1.000
_cell.length_b   1.000
_cell.length_c   1.000
_cell.angle_alpha   90.00
_cell.angle_beta   90.00
_cell.angle_gamma   90.00
#
_symmetry.space_group_name_H-M   'P 1'
#
loop_
_entity.id
_entity.type
_entity.pdbx_description
1 polymer ?
#
loop_
_entity_poly.entity_id
_entity_poly.type
_entity_poly.pdbx_seq_one_letter_code
_entity_poly.pdbx_strand_id
1 'polypeptide(L)'
;MARELENCMHVLRVVSILDGERMETIVNAAPAFGIGRGDINDCLGLLAASGLIRLCKGRVRITWSGREKLQRLLEGKLAPKGNSSRSST
;
A
#
# COMPACT_ATOMS: atom_id res chain seq x y z
N MET A 1 4.75 -11.75 8.46
CA MET A 1 4.36 -11.52 7.05
C MET A 1 3.04 -10.75 6.88
N ALA A 2 1.85 -11.27 7.24
CA ALA A 2 0.58 -10.57 6.95
C ALA A 2 0.46 -9.19 7.65
N ARG A 3 0.84 -9.11 8.92
CA ARG A 3 0.80 -7.87 9.71
C ARG A 3 1.82 -6.81 9.26
N GLU A 4 2.99 -7.25 8.78
CA GLU A 4 4.01 -6.37 8.21
C GLU A 4 3.55 -5.79 6.87
N LEU A 5 2.88 -6.61 6.06
CA LEU A 5 2.31 -6.16 4.78
C LEU A 5 1.21 -5.12 4.98
N GLU A 6 0.34 -5.33 5.97
CA GLU A 6 -0.68 -4.35 6.34
C GLU A 6 -0.07 -3.02 6.79
N ASN A 7 1.01 -3.08 7.57
CA ASN A 7 1.76 -1.88 7.96
C ASN A 7 2.29 -1.15 6.73
N CYS A 8 2.65 -1.83 5.64
CA CYS A 8 3.16 -1.20 4.41
C CYS A 8 2.09 -0.75 3.40
N MET A 9 0.79 -0.93 3.69
CA MET A 9 -0.27 -0.54 2.77
C MET A 9 -0.36 0.97 2.53
N HIS A 10 0.09 1.79 3.47
CA HIS A 10 0.19 3.24 3.28
C HIS A 10 1.23 3.60 2.20
N VAL A 11 2.35 2.86 2.12
CA VAL A 11 3.35 3.04 1.06
C VAL A 11 2.78 2.61 -0.30
N LEU A 12 2.01 1.52 -0.34
CA LEU A 12 1.37 1.07 -1.58
C LEU A 12 0.42 2.13 -2.17
N ARG A 13 -0.24 2.93 -1.31
CA ARG A 13 -1.06 4.07 -1.75
C ARG A 13 -0.21 5.13 -2.44
N VAL A 14 0.94 5.48 -1.88
CA VAL A 14 1.85 6.46 -2.49
C VAL A 14 2.39 5.95 -3.82
N VAL A 15 2.81 4.68 -3.87
CA VAL A 15 3.27 4.05 -5.12
C VAL A 15 2.17 4.04 -6.19
N SER A 16 0.91 3.83 -5.80
CA SER A 16 -0.22 3.88 -6.74
C SER A 16 -0.43 5.26 -7.36
N ILE A 17 -0.12 6.33 -6.62
CA ILE A 17 -0.22 7.72 -7.11
C ILE A 17 0.98 8.05 -8.00
N LEU A 18 2.16 7.57 -7.63
CA LEU A 18 3.43 7.83 -8.30
C LEU A 18 3.87 6.65 -9.20
N ASP A 19 2.91 5.99 -9.86
CA ASP A 19 3.19 4.78 -10.64
C ASP A 19 4.14 5.07 -11.81
N GLY A 20 5.26 4.36 -11.87
CA GLY A 20 6.30 4.55 -12.89
C GLY A 20 7.37 5.57 -12.54
N GLU A 21 7.27 6.23 -11.38
CA GLU A 21 8.28 7.16 -10.88
C GLU A 21 9.54 6.45 -10.38
N ARG A 22 10.62 7.22 -10.26
CA ARG A 22 11.87 6.75 -9.65
C ARG A 22 11.65 6.47 -8.16
N MET A 23 12.38 5.49 -7.63
CA MET A 23 12.35 5.15 -6.21
C MET A 23 12.65 6.37 -5.33
N GLU A 24 13.67 7.17 -5.68
CA GLU A 24 14.00 8.41 -4.97
C GLU A 24 12.84 9.43 -4.96
N THR A 25 12.11 9.57 -6.07
CA THR A 25 10.93 10.44 -6.13
C THR A 25 9.89 10.02 -5.11
N ILE A 26 9.63 8.72 -5.00
CA ILE A 26 8.66 8.15 -4.05
C ILE A 26 9.11 8.39 -2.61
N VAL A 27 10.38 8.12 -2.30
CA VAL A 27 10.97 8.34 -0.98
C VAL A 27 10.92 9.83 -0.58
N ASN A 28 11.20 10.72 -1.53
CA ASN A 28 11.20 12.16 -1.29
C ASN A 28 9.78 12.74 -1.14
N ALA A 29 8.80 12.18 -1.86
CA ALA A 29 7.40 12.60 -1.77
C ALA A 29 6.68 12.08 -0.52
N ALA A 30 7.14 10.96 0.05
CA ALA A 30 6.49 10.28 1.16
C ALA A 30 6.21 11.12 2.42
N PRO A 31 7.10 12.04 2.85
CA PRO A 31 6.79 12.93 3.97
C PRO A 31 5.56 13.80 3.74
N ALA A 32 5.25 14.16 2.48
CA ALA A 32 4.02 14.90 2.16
C ALA A 32 2.74 14.09 2.40
N PHE A 33 2.87 12.76 2.49
CA PHE A 33 1.79 11.84 2.84
C PHE A 33 1.84 11.40 4.32
N GLY A 34 2.70 12.02 5.14
CA GLY A 34 2.86 11.70 6.57
C GLY A 34 3.64 10.42 6.84
N ILE A 35 4.46 9.94 5.90
CA ILE A 35 5.21 8.68 6.00
C ILE A 35 6.70 8.96 6.25
N GLY A 36 7.28 8.28 7.24
CA GLY A 36 8.71 8.35 7.55
C GLY A 36 9.58 7.78 6.43
N ARG A 37 10.73 8.41 6.15
CA ARG A 37 11.65 7.97 5.08
C ARG A 37 12.30 6.60 5.36
N GLY A 38 12.60 6.29 6.62
CA GLY A 38 13.22 5.02 7.01
C GLY A 38 12.33 3.82 6.71
N ASP A 39 11.04 3.94 7.07
CA ASP A 39 10.06 2.86 6.91
C ASP A 39 9.75 2.53 5.44
N ILE A 40 10.03 3.47 4.53
CA ILE A 40 9.59 3.35 3.14
C ILE A 40 10.42 2.37 2.33
N ASN A 41 11.72 2.31 2.55
CA ASN A 41 12.60 1.41 1.79
C ASN A 41 12.28 -0.05 2.14
N ASP A 42 12.09 -0.33 3.42
CA ASP A 42 11.70 -1.64 3.92
C ASP A 42 10.33 -2.04 3.36
N CYS A 43 9.37 -1.10 3.36
CA CYS A 43 8.07 -1.35 2.79
C CYS A 43 8.08 -1.55 1.28
N LEU A 44 8.90 -0.82 0.51
CA LEU A 44 9.07 -1.07 -0.91
C LEU A 44 9.64 -2.47 -1.17
N GLY A 45 10.63 -2.89 -0.37
CA GLY A 45 11.16 -4.25 -0.42
C GLY A 45 10.10 -5.32 -0.15
N LEU A 46 9.31 -5.14 0.92
CA LEU A 46 8.26 -6.07 1.31
C LEU A 46 7.12 -6.14 0.27
N LEU A 47 6.70 -4.99 -0.28
CA LEU A 47 5.69 -4.90 -1.33
C LEU A 47 6.16 -5.55 -2.64
N ALA A 48 7.45 -5.43 -2.97
CA ALA A 48 8.05 -6.07 -4.13
C ALA A 48 8.14 -7.59 -3.93
N ALA A 49 8.58 -8.05 -2.77
CA ALA A 49 8.62 -9.46 -2.41
C ALA A 49 7.21 -10.10 -2.39
N SER A 50 6.19 -9.32 -2.03
CA SER A 50 4.78 -9.73 -2.06
C SER A 50 4.16 -9.65 -3.47
N GLY A 51 4.93 -9.23 -4.48
CA GLY A 51 4.46 -9.12 -5.87
C GLY A 51 3.42 -8.03 -6.10
N LEU A 52 3.29 -7.05 -5.20
CA LEU A 52 2.34 -5.94 -5.32
C LEU A 52 2.93 -4.79 -6.14
N ILE A 53 4.25 -4.66 -6.17
CA ILE A 53 4.97 -3.70 -7.00
C ILE A 53 6.11 -4.40 -7.75
N ARG A 54 6.63 -3.75 -8.79
CA ARG A 54 7.83 -4.16 -9.53
C ARG A 54 8.84 -3.03 -9.55
N LEU A 55 10.11 -3.39 -9.36
CA LEU A 55 11.24 -2.48 -9.50
C LEU A 55 11.87 -2.71 -10.88
N CYS A 56 11.74 -1.73 -11.78
CA CYS A 56 12.23 -1.80 -13.15
C CYS A 56 13.18 -0.64 -13.42
N LYS A 57 14.49 -0.89 -13.57
CA LYS A 57 15.50 0.14 -13.90
C LYS A 57 15.43 1.37 -12.97
N GLY A 58 15.28 1.14 -11.66
CA GLY A 58 15.16 2.20 -10.65
C GLY A 58 13.78 2.88 -10.58
N ARG A 59 12.80 2.45 -11.39
CA ARG A 59 11.40 2.89 -11.31
C ARG A 59 10.56 1.88 -10.56
N VAL A 60 9.58 2.37 -9.83
CA VAL A 60 8.61 1.54 -9.11
C VAL A 60 7.31 1.54 -9.88
N ARG A 61 6.78 0.36 -10.16
CA ARG A 61 5.48 0.19 -10.82
C ARG A 61 4.54 -0.63 -9.97
N ILE A 62 3.31 -0.18 -9.80
CA ILE A 62 2.28 -1.01 -9.17
C ILE A 62 1.86 -2.12 -10.14
N THR A 63 1.69 -3.32 -9.61
CA THR A 63 1.18 -4.47 -10.38
C THR A 63 -0.35 -4.49 -10.37
N TRP A 64 -0.93 -5.36 -11.19
CA TRP A 64 -2.38 -5.62 -11.13
C TRP A 64 -2.83 -6.10 -9.74
N SER A 65 -2.13 -7.07 -9.15
CA SER A 65 -2.39 -7.57 -7.80
C SER A 65 -2.23 -6.49 -6.74
N GLY A 66 -1.26 -5.59 -6.90
CA GLY A 66 -1.10 -4.40 -6.06
C GLY A 66 -2.32 -3.48 -6.08
N ARG A 67 -2.81 -3.16 -7.28
CA ARG A 67 -4.01 -2.33 -7.47
C ARG A 67 -5.25 -2.99 -6.86
N GLU A 68 -5.46 -4.28 -7.12
CA GLU A 68 -6.59 -5.04 -6.58
C GLU A 68 -6.55 -5.12 -5.06
N LYS A 69 -5.38 -5.42 -4.48
CA LYS A 69 -5.19 -5.46 -3.02
C LYS A 69 -5.47 -4.10 -2.39
N LEU A 70 -5.01 -3.02 -3.02
CA LEU A 70 -5.28 -1.67 -2.56
C LEU A 70 -6.77 -1.32 -2.63
N GLN A 71 -7.43 -1.65 -3.74
CA GLN A 71 -8.86 -1.42 -3.91
C GLN A 71 -9.68 -2.14 -2.85
N ARG A 72 -9.44 -3.44 -2.62
CA ARG A 72 -10.13 -4.22 -1.58
C ARG A 72 -9.94 -3.62 -0.19
N LEU A 73 -8.76 -3.05 0.10
CA LEU A 73 -8.51 -2.38 1.38
C LEU A 73 -9.29 -1.08 1.52
N LEU A 74 -9.45 -0.31 0.44
CA LEU A 74 -10.26 0.91 0.44
C LEU A 74 -11.75 0.58 0.57
N GLU A 75 -12.23 -0.42 -0.16
CA GLU A 75 -13.61 -0.91 -0.08
C GLU A 75 -13.94 -1.47 1.30
N GLY A 76 -13.05 -2.27 1.90
CA GLY A 76 -13.21 -2.80 3.26
C GLY A 76 -13.23 -1.72 4.35
N LYS A 77 -12.63 -0.54 4.10
CA LYS A 77 -12.73 0.62 5.00
C LYS A 77 -14.01 1.44 4.80
N LEU A 78 -14.58 1.40 3.60
CA LEU A 78 -15.82 2.10 3.24
C LEU A 78 -17.07 1.25 3.53
N ALA A 79 -16.93 -0.07 3.59
CA ALA A 79 -18.02 -0.95 3.99
C ALA A 79 -18.50 -0.55 5.39
N PRO A 80 -19.79 -0.22 5.57
CA PRO A 80 -20.31 0.12 6.88
C PRO A 80 -20.03 -1.06 7.81
N LYS A 81 -19.51 -0.77 9.01
CA LYS A 81 -19.52 -1.72 10.11
C LYS A 81 -20.99 -2.05 10.40
N GLY A 82 -21.52 -3.05 9.70
CA GLY A 82 -22.79 -3.67 10.00
C GLY A 82 -22.64 -4.27 11.38
N ASN A 83 -23.08 -3.51 12.37
CA ASN A 83 -23.25 -3.97 13.73
C ASN A 83 -24.35 -5.04 13.67
N SER A 84 -23.97 -6.30 13.49
CA SER A 84 -24.87 -7.43 13.68
C SER A 84 -25.10 -7.66 15.16
N SER A 85 -25.71 -6.68 15.83
CA SER A 85 -26.47 -6.91 17.05
C SER A 85 -27.83 -7.46 16.63
N ARG A 86 -27.86 -8.74 16.23
CA ARG A 86 -29.13 -9.47 16.10
C ARG A 86 -29.44 -10.06 17.47
N SER A 87 -29.99 -9.23 18.34
CA SER A 87 -30.60 -9.69 19.58
C SER A 87 -31.84 -10.49 19.21
N SER A 88 -31.78 -11.79 19.47
CA SER A 88 -32.93 -12.68 19.45
C SER A 88 -33.85 -12.32 20.61
N THR A 89 -35.03 -11.76 20.33
CA THR A 89 -36.26 -11.87 21.14
C THR A 89 -37.44 -11.55 20.26
#